data_AF-A0A238VER5-F1
#
_entry.id   AF-A0A238VER5-F1
#
_cell.length_a   1.000
_cell.length_b   1.000
_cell.length_c   1.000
_cell.angle_alpha   90.00
_cell.angle_beta   90.00
_cell.angle_gamma   90.00
#
_symmetry.space_group_name_H-M   'P 1'
#
loop_
_entity.id
_entity.type
_entity.pdbx_description
1 polymer ?
#
loop_
_entity_poly.entity_id
_entity_poly.type
_entity_poly.pdbx_seq_one_letter_code
_entity_poly.pdbx_strand_id
1 'polypeptide(L)'
;MDGSPHVLEVLLGLLAASIFAILAMYVGGQFFEWDIPSDAPIWLGLFIYIAFGGLLALLLGVLALLLWVVLCWRRSFISWLVPPIIGSIILGGFLGFSGNLTYALFGFAVGGSAGTVFWLVTVGKERRVFLAFKS
;
A
#
# COMPACT_ATOMS: atom_id res chain seq x y z
N MET A 1 17.90 -16.60 12.99
CA MET A 1 17.07 -15.50 13.55
C MET A 1 15.64 -15.85 13.19
N ASP A 2 14.73 -15.94 14.17
CA ASP A 2 13.32 -16.20 13.91
C ASP A 2 12.77 -15.03 13.09
N GLY A 3 12.64 -15.23 11.78
CA GLY A 3 12.32 -14.19 10.81
C GLY A 3 10.86 -13.75 10.82
N SER A 4 10.05 -14.14 11.81
CA SER A 4 8.66 -13.70 11.90
C SER A 4 8.62 -12.27 12.46
N PRO A 5 8.13 -11.29 11.68
CA PRO A 5 8.09 -9.93 12.14
C PRO A 5 7.01 -9.75 13.21
N HIS A 6 7.28 -8.85 14.14
CA HIS A 6 6.36 -8.51 15.22
C HIS A 6 5.13 -7.77 14.66
N VAL A 7 3.97 -7.88 15.32
CA VAL A 7 2.75 -7.15 14.92
C VAL A 7 3.02 -5.65 14.81
N LEU A 8 3.88 -5.10 15.67
CA LEU A 8 4.30 -3.71 15.60
C LEU A 8 5.00 -3.36 14.28
N GLU A 9 5.88 -4.23 13.77
CA GLU A 9 6.59 -4.02 12.49
C GLU A 9 5.62 -4.05 11.31
N VAL A 10 4.62 -4.93 11.36
CA VAL A 10 3.52 -4.97 10.37
C VAL A 10 2.71 -3.68 10.41
N LEU A 11 2.35 -3.19 11.58
CA LEU A 11 1.61 -1.93 11.73
C LEU A 11 2.41 -0.73 11.23
N LEU A 12 3.72 -0.67 11.54
CA LEU A 12 4.62 0.37 11.04
C LEU A 12 4.78 0.29 9.52
N GLY A 13 4.87 -0.91 8.96
CA GLY A 13 4.91 -1.13 7.51
C GLY A 13 3.64 -0.65 6.83
N LEU A 14 2.47 -0.93 7.40
CA LEU A 14 1.19 -0.44 6.88
C LEU A 14 1.12 1.08 6.93
N LEU A 15 1.54 1.69 8.03
CA LEU A 15 1.58 3.14 8.18
C LEU A 15 2.50 3.77 7.13
N ALA A 16 3.72 3.25 6.97
CA ALA A 16 4.69 3.76 6.00
C ALA A 16 4.17 3.65 4.55
N ALA A 17 3.60 2.50 4.18
CA ALA A 17 3.01 2.29 2.86
C ALA A 17 1.80 3.20 2.62
N SER A 18 1.00 3.47 3.66
CA SER A 18 -0.15 4.37 3.59
C SER A 18 0.28 5.82 3.37
N ILE A 19 1.24 6.30 4.15
CA ILE A 19 1.80 7.66 3.99
C ILE A 19 2.40 7.82 2.59
N PHE A 20 3.17 6.82 2.14
CA PHE A 20 3.75 6.83 0.80
C PHE A 20 2.67 6.88 -0.29
N ALA A 21 1.63 6.04 -0.20
CA ALA A 21 0.56 6.01 -1.17
C ALA A 21 -0.24 7.32 -1.21
N ILE A 22 -0.55 7.92 -0.04
CA ILE A 22 -1.23 9.22 0.04
C ILE A 22 -0.40 10.32 -0.62
N LEU A 23 0.90 10.39 -0.33
CA LEU A 23 1.79 11.37 -0.94
C LEU A 23 1.93 11.15 -2.44
N ALA A 24 2.08 9.89 -2.88
CA ALA A 24 2.16 9.56 -4.30
C ALA A 24 0.87 9.96 -5.03
N MET A 25 -0.31 9.64 -4.48
CA MET A 25 -1.60 10.02 -5.05
C MET A 25 -1.81 11.53 -5.08
N TYR A 26 -1.39 12.25 -4.04
CA TYR A 26 -1.41 13.72 -4.02
C TYR A 26 -0.55 14.30 -5.15
N VAL A 27 0.70 13.84 -5.27
CA VAL A 27 1.63 14.28 -6.33
C VAL A 27 1.06 13.94 -7.71
N GLY A 28 0.56 12.71 -7.91
CA GLY A 28 -0.08 12.29 -9.16
C GLY A 28 -1.31 13.15 -9.50
N GLY A 29 -2.12 13.47 -8.50
CA GLY A 29 -3.27 14.36 -8.64
C GLY A 29 -2.94 15.76 -9.18
N GLN A 30 -1.75 16.28 -8.89
CA GLN A 30 -1.27 17.56 -9.44
C GLN A 30 -0.90 17.48 -10.92
N PHE A 31 -0.47 16.31 -11.41
CA PHE A 31 -0.02 16.14 -12.80
C PHE A 31 -1.12 15.69 -13.75
N PHE A 32 -2.14 15.00 -13.22
CA PHE A 32 -3.16 14.35 -14.04
C PHE A 32 -4.57 14.90 -13.82
N GLU A 33 -4.75 15.96 -13.02
CA GLU A 33 -6.02 16.68 -12.78
C GLU A 33 -7.19 15.75 -12.44
N TRP A 34 -6.99 14.90 -11.42
CA TRP A 34 -7.89 13.77 -11.19
C TRP A 34 -9.28 14.12 -10.70
N ASP A 35 -9.44 15.11 -9.81
CA ASP A 35 -10.76 15.47 -9.25
C ASP A 35 -10.79 16.84 -8.54
N ILE A 36 -9.65 17.55 -8.45
CA ILE A 36 -9.58 18.84 -7.74
C ILE A 36 -9.47 19.96 -8.78
N PRO A 37 -10.39 20.94 -8.75
CA PRO A 37 -10.30 22.12 -9.60
C PRO A 37 -8.92 22.78 -9.47
N SER A 38 -8.31 23.17 -10.59
CA SER A 38 -6.95 23.74 -10.60
C SER A 38 -6.83 25.08 -9.84
N ASP A 39 -7.97 25.70 -9.52
CA ASP A 39 -8.13 26.91 -8.73
C ASP A 39 -8.36 26.66 -7.22
N ALA A 40 -8.47 25.40 -6.79
CA ALA A 40 -8.66 25.08 -5.38
C ALA A 40 -7.38 25.35 -4.56
N PRO A 41 -7.50 25.84 -3.31
CA PRO A 41 -6.35 26.03 -2.43
C PRO A 41 -5.61 24.71 -2.18
N ILE A 42 -4.27 24.75 -2.23
CA ILE A 42 -3.36 23.59 -2.03
C ILE A 42 -3.75 22.75 -0.80
N TRP A 43 -4.12 23.40 0.31
CA TRP A 43 -4.51 22.75 1.56
C TRP A 43 -5.80 21.93 1.44
N LEU A 44 -6.77 22.38 0.64
CA LEU A 44 -8.02 21.67 0.40
C LEU A 44 -7.76 20.39 -0.41
N GLY A 45 -6.92 20.48 -1.45
CA GLY A 45 -6.50 19.32 -2.22
C GLY A 45 -5.77 18.29 -1.35
N LEU A 46 -4.83 18.74 -0.52
CA LEU A 46 -4.12 17.86 0.42
C LEU A 46 -5.09 17.18 1.39
N PHE A 47 -6.07 17.91 1.93
CA PHE A 47 -7.07 17.37 2.84
C PHE A 47 -7.94 16.29 2.18
N ILE A 48 -8.38 16.51 0.94
CA ILE A 48 -9.18 15.53 0.19
C ILE A 48 -8.37 14.25 -0.06
N TYR A 49 -7.11 14.37 -0.48
CA TYR A 49 -6.25 13.19 -0.67
C TYR A 49 -5.90 12.48 0.64
N ILE A 50 -5.77 13.20 1.76
CA ILE A 50 -5.58 12.59 3.08
C ILE A 50 -6.87 11.89 3.53
N ALA A 51 -8.04 12.48 3.35
CA ALA A 51 -9.31 11.89 3.77
C ALA A 51 -9.65 10.65 2.93
N PHE A 52 -9.59 10.78 1.60
CA PHE A 52 -9.87 9.69 0.67
C PHE A 52 -8.78 8.62 0.72
N GLY A 53 -7.51 9.03 0.68
CA GLY A 53 -6.37 8.14 0.78
C GLY A 53 -6.26 7.48 2.16
N GLY A 54 -6.66 8.16 3.23
CA GLY A 54 -6.74 7.61 4.58
C GLY A 54 -7.83 6.53 4.71
N LEU A 55 -9.00 6.74 4.10
CA LEU A 55 -10.06 5.73 4.04
C LEU A 55 -9.62 4.47 3.26
N LEU A 56 -8.98 4.68 2.10
CA LEU A 56 -8.40 3.62 1.30
C LEU A 56 -7.28 2.88 2.04
N ALA A 57 -6.37 3.62 2.67
CA ALA A 57 -5.30 3.08 3.50
C ALA A 57 -5.84 2.23 4.66
N LEU A 58 -6.92 2.66 5.30
CA LEU A 58 -7.55 1.90 6.37
C LEU A 58 -8.15 0.59 5.86
N LEU A 59 -8.90 0.62 4.75
CA LEU A 59 -9.44 -0.58 4.10
C LEU A 59 -8.33 -1.56 3.69
N LEU A 60 -7.30 -1.06 3.00
CA LEU A 60 -6.16 -1.86 2.55
C LEU A 60 -5.32 -2.38 3.71
N GLY A 61 -5.17 -1.58 4.77
CA GLY A 61 -4.47 -1.96 5.99
C GLY A 61 -5.18 -3.09 6.72
N VAL A 62 -6.51 -3.04 6.84
CA VAL A 62 -7.32 -4.13 7.39
C VAL A 62 -7.18 -5.40 6.55
N LEU A 63 -7.28 -5.30 5.23
CA LEU A 63 -7.12 -6.46 4.34
C LEU A 63 -5.72 -7.07 4.42
N ALA A 64 -4.68 -6.24 4.43
CA ALA A 64 -3.30 -6.69 4.55
C ALA A 64 -3.03 -7.35 5.91
N LEU A 65 -3.60 -6.81 7.00
CA LEU A 65 -3.48 -7.39 8.33
C LEU A 65 -4.24 -8.73 8.44
N LEU A 66 -5.43 -8.84 7.86
CA LEU A 66 -6.17 -10.11 7.78
C LEU A 66 -5.41 -11.15 6.98
N LEU A 67 -4.88 -10.77 5.81
CA LEU A 67 -4.06 -11.64 4.98
C LEU A 67 -2.81 -12.11 5.74
N TRP A 68 -2.16 -11.20 6.46
CA TRP A 68 -1.01 -11.50 7.31
C TRP A 68 -1.34 -12.52 8.40
N VAL A 69 -2.46 -12.33 9.12
CA VAL A 69 -2.97 -13.25 10.14
C VAL A 69 -3.20 -14.65 9.54
N VAL A 70 -3.83 -14.72 8.36
CA VAL A 70 -4.08 -16.00 7.67
C VAL A 70 -2.76 -16.68 7.27
N LEU A 71 -1.79 -15.92 6.77
CA LEU A 71 -0.49 -16.46 6.34
C LEU A 71 0.37 -16.93 7.50
N CYS A 72 0.34 -16.23 8.63
CA CYS A 72 0.92 -16.66 9.90
C CYS A 72 0.27 -17.95 10.42
N TRP A 73 -1.06 -18.08 10.32
CA TRP A 73 -1.76 -19.29 10.72
C TRP A 73 -1.39 -20.49 9.83
N ARG A 74 -1.27 -20.25 8.52
CA ARG A 74 -0.89 -21.26 7.52
C ARG A 74 0.60 -21.63 7.55
N ARG A 75 1.43 -20.97 8.38
CA ARG A 75 2.89 -21.22 8.46
C ARG A 75 3.56 -21.21 7.09
N SER A 76 3.29 -20.16 6.31
CA SER A 76 3.66 -20.09 4.90
C SER A 76 4.94 -19.28 4.67
N PHE A 77 5.67 -19.63 3.62
CA PHE A 77 6.79 -18.82 3.12
C PHE A 77 6.28 -17.78 2.13
N ILE A 78 6.56 -16.51 2.40
CA ILE A 78 6.23 -15.41 1.49
C ILE A 78 7.50 -14.90 0.84
N SER A 79 7.45 -14.68 -0.48
CA SER A 79 8.52 -14.03 -1.23
C SER A 79 8.35 -12.51 -1.21
N TRP A 80 9.46 -11.78 -1.24
CA TRP A 80 9.51 -10.32 -1.34
C TRP A 80 8.71 -9.72 -2.51
N LEU A 81 8.43 -10.51 -3.56
CA LEU A 81 7.63 -10.10 -4.71
C LEU A 81 6.11 -10.09 -4.44
N VAL A 82 5.65 -10.81 -3.43
CA VAL A 82 4.20 -10.94 -3.18
C VAL A 82 3.56 -9.60 -2.78
N PRO A 83 4.10 -8.84 -1.81
CA PRO A 83 3.55 -7.54 -1.45
C PRO A 83 3.47 -6.51 -2.60
N PRO A 84 4.53 -6.29 -3.42
CA PRO A 84 4.43 -5.36 -4.53
C PRO A 84 3.43 -5.84 -5.59
N ILE A 85 3.37 -7.13 -5.90
CA ILE A 85 2.40 -7.66 -6.87
C ILE A 85 0.96 -7.42 -6.37
N ILE A 86 0.68 -7.76 -5.11
CA ILE A 86 -0.64 -7.57 -4.52
C ILE A 86 -0.99 -6.08 -4.50
N GLY A 87 -0.08 -5.22 -4.06
CA GLY A 87 -0.28 -3.77 -4.03
C GLY A 87 -0.56 -3.21 -5.43
N SER A 88 0.24 -3.58 -6.43
CA SER A 88 0.05 -3.19 -7.83
C SER A 88 -1.31 -3.63 -8.37
N ILE A 89 -1.73 -4.87 -8.13
CA ILE A 89 -3.01 -5.39 -8.64
C ILE A 89 -4.18 -4.67 -7.97
N ILE A 90 -4.13 -4.45 -6.65
CA ILE A 90 -5.23 -3.81 -5.94
C ILE A 90 -5.37 -2.35 -6.37
N LEU A 91 -4.28 -1.58 -6.31
CA LEU A 91 -4.34 -0.14 -6.60
C LEU A 91 -4.49 0.14 -8.10
N GLY A 92 -3.79 -0.61 -8.95
CA GLY A 92 -3.90 -0.51 -10.41
C GLY A 92 -5.25 -0.99 -10.93
N GLY A 93 -5.78 -2.09 -10.37
CA GLY A 93 -7.14 -2.56 -10.66
C GLY A 93 -8.19 -1.54 -10.25
N PHE A 94 -8.08 -0.98 -9.03
CA PHE A 94 -9.00 0.03 -8.53
C PHE A 94 -9.04 1.28 -9.42
N LEU A 95 -7.89 1.87 -9.73
CA LEU A 95 -7.83 3.06 -10.58
C LEU A 95 -8.15 2.76 -12.05
N GLY A 96 -7.93 1.52 -12.50
CA GLY A 96 -8.28 1.06 -13.85
C GLY A 96 -9.79 0.93 -14.11
N PHE A 97 -10.64 0.84 -13.07
CA PHE A 97 -12.10 0.85 -13.24
C PHE A 97 -12.63 2.16 -13.83
N SER A 98 -11.85 3.24 -13.78
CA SER A 98 -12.17 4.51 -14.43
C SER A 98 -12.15 4.44 -15.97
N GLY A 99 -11.62 3.35 -16.56
CA GLY A 99 -11.42 3.22 -18.00
C GLY A 99 -10.22 4.00 -18.53
N ASN A 100 -9.51 4.75 -17.68
CA ASN A 100 -8.32 5.51 -18.07
C ASN A 100 -7.04 4.69 -17.87
N LEU A 101 -6.36 4.37 -18.97
CA LEU A 101 -5.11 3.61 -18.95
C LEU A 101 -4.02 4.29 -18.11
N THR A 102 -3.95 5.63 -18.14
CA THR A 102 -2.95 6.40 -17.37
C THR A 102 -3.15 6.19 -15.87
N TYR A 103 -4.40 6.14 -15.41
CA TYR A 103 -4.74 5.97 -13.99
C TYR A 103 -4.45 4.53 -13.55
N ALA A 104 -4.74 3.57 -14.42
CA ALA A 104 -4.37 2.17 -14.20
C ALA A 104 -2.86 2.00 -14.05
N LEU A 105 -2.06 2.52 -15.00
CA LEU A 105 -0.60 2.43 -14.98
C LEU A 105 0.00 3.12 -13.75
N PHE A 106 -0.51 4.30 -13.41
CA PHE A 106 -0.11 4.99 -12.19
C PHE A 106 -0.45 4.17 -10.94
N GLY A 107 -1.66 3.62 -10.87
CA GLY A 107 -2.08 2.75 -9.78
C GLY A 107 -1.20 1.52 -9.64
N PHE A 108 -0.83 0.86 -10.75
CA PHE A 108 0.11 -0.26 -10.73
C PHE A 108 1.47 0.14 -10.15
N ALA A 109 2.00 1.29 -10.55
CA ALA A 109 3.30 1.79 -10.09
C ALA A 109 3.26 2.19 -8.60
N VAL A 110 2.25 2.93 -8.16
CA VAL A 110 2.09 3.34 -6.76
C VAL A 110 1.80 2.14 -5.86
N GLY A 111 0.92 1.23 -6.29
CA GLY A 111 0.62 0.02 -5.56
C GLY A 111 1.85 -0.88 -5.37
N GLY A 112 2.68 -1.02 -6.41
CA GLY A 112 3.90 -1.84 -6.35
C GLY A 112 4.99 -1.22 -5.48
N SER A 113 5.17 0.09 -5.58
CA SER A 113 6.12 0.81 -4.72
C SER A 113 5.66 0.85 -3.26
N ALA A 114 4.36 1.07 -2.99
CA ALA A 114 3.80 0.99 -1.65
C ALA A 114 3.92 -0.41 -1.03
N GLY A 115 3.66 -1.47 -1.81
CA GLY A 115 3.87 -2.86 -1.38
C GLY A 115 5.35 -3.16 -1.08
N THR A 116 6.26 -2.57 -1.84
CA THR A 116 7.71 -2.67 -1.58
C THR A 116 8.10 -1.95 -0.29
N VAL A 117 7.60 -0.72 -0.07
CA VAL A 117 7.81 0.03 1.17
C VAL A 117 7.28 -0.74 2.38
N PHE A 118 6.08 -1.31 2.27
CA PHE A 118 5.50 -2.19 3.29
C PHE A 118 6.45 -3.33 3.63
N TRP A 119 6.96 -4.05 2.63
CA TRP A 119 7.85 -5.20 2.86
C TRP A 119 9.17 -4.79 3.50
N LEU A 120 9.81 -3.72 3.00
CA LEU A 120 11.08 -3.25 3.53
C LEU A 120 10.98 -2.81 4.99
N VAL A 121 9.87 -2.19 5.39
CA VAL A 121 9.66 -1.76 6.77
C VAL A 121 9.25 -2.93 7.67
N THR A 122 8.42 -3.85 7.16
CA THR A 122 7.90 -4.96 7.96
C THR A 122 8.93 -6.08 8.14
N VAL A 123 9.70 -6.39 7.11
CA VAL A 123 10.55 -7.59 7.05
C VAL A 123 11.97 -7.35 6.54
N GLY A 124 12.30 -6.10 6.19
CA GLY A 124 13.65 -5.73 5.76
C GLY A 124 13.99 -6.24 4.37
N LYS A 125 15.28 -6.55 4.15
CA LYS A 125 15.84 -6.97 2.84
C LYS A 125 15.72 -8.48 2.58
N GLU A 126 15.00 -9.21 3.44
CA GLU A 126 14.89 -10.66 3.33
C GLU A 126 14.10 -11.07 2.07
N ARG A 127 14.67 -11.99 1.29
CA ARG A 127 14.07 -12.46 0.03
C ARG A 127 12.86 -13.37 0.24
N ARG A 128 12.87 -14.14 1.33
CA ARG A 128 11.81 -15.05 1.72
C ARG A 128 11.70 -15.08 3.22
N VAL A 129 10.47 -14.99 3.72
CA VAL A 129 10.20 -14.95 5.15
C VAL A 129 9.20 -16.03 5.50
N PHE A 130 9.51 -16.78 6.55
CA PHE A 130 8.59 -17.72 7.15
C PHE A 130 7.66 -16.98 8.11
N LEU A 131 6.36 -16.98 7.83
CA LEU A 131 5.38 -16.33 8.67
C LEU A 131 4.79 -17.32 9.66
N ALA A 132 5.01 -17.08 10.95
CA ALA A 132 4.36 -17.78 12.04
C ALA A 132 4.11 -16.80 13.19
N PHE A 133 3.05 -17.04 13.96
CA PHE A 133 2.88 -16.33 15.23
C PHE A 133 4.07 -16.63 16.14
N LYS A 134 4.75 -15.58 16.57
CA LYS A 134 5.82 -15.68 17.57
C LYS A 134 5.14 -16.01 18.90
N SER A 135 5.44 -17.20 19.42
CA SER A 135 4.98 -17.69 20.72
C SER A 135 5.62 -16.91 21.87
#